data_AF-A0A9E5HJ59-F1
#
_entry.id   AF-A0A9E5HJ59-F1
#
_cell.length_a   1.000
_cell.length_b   1.000
_cell.length_c   1.000
_cell.angle_alpha   90.00
_cell.angle_beta   90.00
_cell.angle_gamma   90.00
#
_symmetry.space_group_name_H-M   'P 1'
#
loop_
_entity.id
_entity.type
_entity.pdbx_description
1 polymer ?
#
loop_
_entity_poly.entity_id
_entity_poly.type
_entity_poly.pdbx_seq_one_letter_code
_entity_poly.pdbx_strand_id
1 'polypeptide(L)'
;GQVHGGLAQGIGQALMENCAYDENGQLLNASYMDYAMPRASDVPFYSVDHSCQTPCTHNPLGVKGCGEAGAIGSPPTVVNAVVDALQSAGHNVTHIDMPVSPSRVWAAMNS
;
A
#
# COMPACT_ATOMS: atom_id res chain seq x y z
N GLY A 1 -7.32 15.03 4.75
CA GLY A 1 -5.94 15.48 4.49
C GLY A 1 -4.96 14.36 4.76
N GLN A 2 -4.51 14.22 6.01
CA GLN A 2 -3.52 13.21 6.43
C GLN A 2 -3.89 11.78 5.99
N VAL A 3 -5.14 11.35 6.25
CA VAL A 3 -5.62 10.02 5.84
C VAL A 3 -5.53 9.82 4.32
N HIS A 4 -5.94 10.80 3.51
CA HIS A 4 -5.86 10.68 2.06
C HIS A 4 -4.41 10.58 1.56
N GLY A 5 -3.50 11.36 2.15
CA GLY A 5 -2.06 11.28 1.83
C GLY A 5 -1.47 9.93 2.20
N GLY A 6 -1.78 9.42 3.40
CA GLY A 6 -1.34 8.11 3.85
C GLY A 6 -1.91 6.96 3.01
N LEU A 7 -3.19 7.04 2.63
CA LEU A 7 -3.80 6.07 1.72
C LEU A 7 -3.11 6.09 0.34
N ALA A 8 -2.89 7.27 -0.24
CA ALA A 8 -2.20 7.38 -1.52
C ALA A 8 -0.79 6.79 -1.47
N GLN A 9 -0.02 7.12 -0.43
CA GLN A 9 1.32 6.56 -0.20
C GLN A 9 1.28 5.04 -0.02
N GLY A 10 0.35 4.52 0.78
CA GLY A 10 0.30 3.08 1.06
C GLY A 10 -0.22 2.25 -0.12
N ILE A 11 -1.15 2.78 -0.92
CA ILE A 11 -1.56 2.18 -2.19
C ILE A 11 -0.38 2.16 -3.17
N GLY A 12 0.34 3.27 -3.26
CA GLY A 12 1.55 3.38 -4.09
C GLY A 12 2.61 2.35 -3.74
N GLN A 13 2.95 2.26 -2.46
CA GLN A 13 3.90 1.28 -1.95
C GLN A 13 3.47 -0.16 -2.22
N ALA A 14 2.17 -0.46 -2.11
CA ALA A 14 1.67 -1.80 -2.39
C ALA A 14 1.70 -2.15 -3.87
N LEU A 15 1.35 -1.23 -4.77
CA LEU A 15 1.10 -1.55 -6.18
C LEU A 15 2.27 -1.22 -7.11
N MET A 16 3.08 -0.21 -6.78
CA MET A 16 3.91 0.50 -7.76
C MET A 16 5.33 0.75 -7.27
N GLU A 17 5.49 1.34 -6.09
CA GLU A 17 6.77 1.86 -5.61
C GLU A 17 7.70 0.73 -5.15
N ASN A 18 8.98 0.82 -5.51
CA ASN A 18 10.04 -0.09 -5.07
C ASN A 18 11.40 0.60 -5.21
N CYS A 19 12.40 0.18 -4.44
CA CYS A 19 13.80 0.55 -4.68
C CYS A 19 14.52 -0.64 -5.32
N ALA A 20 14.90 -0.51 -6.59
CA ALA A 20 15.58 -1.58 -7.33
C ALA A 20 17.09 -1.36 -7.30
N TYR A 21 17.84 -2.34 -6.79
CA TYR A 21 19.30 -2.30 -6.74
C TYR A 21 19.91 -3.37 -7.64
N ASP A 22 21.04 -3.08 -8.29
CA ASP A 22 21.85 -4.10 -8.95
C ASP A 22 22.80 -4.82 -7.97
N GLU A 23 23.57 -5.77 -8.49
CA GLU A 23 24.54 -6.58 -7.73
C GLU A 23 25.67 -5.75 -7.10
N ASN A 24 25.92 -4.54 -7.60
CA ASN A 24 26.92 -3.61 -7.08
C ASN A 24 26.35 -2.62 -6.06
N GLY A 25 25.04 -2.69 -5.78
CA GLY A 25 24.34 -1.77 -4.89
C GLY A 25 23.95 -0.44 -5.52
N GLN A 26 23.98 -0.32 -6.85
CA GLN A 26 23.50 0.88 -7.55
C GLN A 26 21.97 0.92 -7.54
N LEU A 27 21.39 2.04 -7.09
CA LEU A 27 19.94 2.28 -7.22
C LEU A 27 19.59 2.56 -8.68
N LEU A 28 18.78 1.68 -9.27
CA LEU A 28 18.45 1.68 -10.70
C LEU A 28 17.28 2.61 -11.03
N ASN A 29 16.41 2.89 -10.07
CA ASN A 29 15.23 3.72 -10.25
C ASN A 29 15.23 4.95 -9.35
N ALA A 30 16.33 5.72 -9.39
CA ALA A 30 16.54 6.90 -8.55
C ALA A 30 15.86 8.18 -9.06
N SER A 31 14.95 8.08 -10.04
CA SER A 31 14.24 9.22 -10.65
C SER A 31 12.77 8.89 -10.89
N TYR A 32 11.90 9.90 -10.99
CA TYR A 32 10.48 9.68 -11.31
C TYR A 32 10.21 9.18 -12.74
N MET A 33 11.24 9.04 -13.58
CA MET A 33 11.10 8.31 -14.85
C MET A 33 10.92 6.81 -14.62
N ASP A 34 11.55 6.28 -13.56
CA ASP A 34 11.65 4.84 -13.29
C ASP A 34 11.03 4.44 -11.94
N TYR A 35 11.02 5.37 -10.97
CA TYR A 35 10.28 5.24 -9.72
C TYR A 35 8.83 5.64 -9.92
N ALA A 36 7.95 4.65 -9.87
CA ALA A 36 6.53 4.82 -10.15
C ALA A 36 5.78 5.50 -8.99
N MET A 37 5.90 6.83 -8.90
CA MET A 37 5.17 7.66 -7.95
C MET A 37 3.66 7.69 -8.31
N PRO A 38 2.75 7.41 -7.35
CA PRO A 38 1.30 7.37 -7.61
C PRO A 38 0.75 8.72 -8.03
N ARG A 39 -0.08 8.71 -9.08
CA ARG A 39 -0.81 9.87 -9.59
C ARG A 39 -2.26 9.81 -9.14
N ALA A 40 -2.98 10.92 -9.33
CA ALA A 40 -4.40 11.01 -8.98
C ALA A 40 -5.28 9.95 -9.68
N SER A 41 -4.91 9.49 -10.88
CA SER A 41 -5.60 8.43 -11.61
C SER A 41 -5.33 7.03 -11.08
N ASP A 42 -4.27 6.85 -10.31
CA ASP A 42 -3.79 5.55 -9.86
C ASP A 42 -4.44 5.12 -8.53
N VAL A 43 -5.19 6.04 -7.92
CA VAL A 43 -5.86 5.84 -6.64
C VAL A 43 -7.37 6.05 -6.75
N PRO A 44 -8.18 5.29 -5.98
CA PRO A 44 -9.62 5.50 -5.95
C PRO A 44 -9.98 6.76 -5.15
N PHE A 45 -11.24 7.21 -5.28
CA PHE A 45 -11.80 8.14 -4.30
C PHE A 45 -11.97 7.44 -2.95
N TYR A 46 -11.62 8.13 -1.87
CA TYR A 46 -11.67 7.60 -0.52
C TYR A 46 -12.93 8.05 0.22
N SER A 47 -13.56 7.10 0.91
CA SER A 47 -14.50 7.39 1.98
C SER A 47 -13.78 7.25 3.31
N VAL A 48 -13.74 8.32 4.10
CA VAL A 48 -13.09 8.32 5.41
C VAL A 48 -14.13 8.48 6.49
N ASP A 49 -14.20 7.51 7.40
CA ASP A 49 -15.04 7.57 8.58
C ASP A 49 -14.19 7.75 9.86
N HIS A 50 -14.66 8.63 10.74
CA HIS A 50 -14.08 8.92 12.03
C HIS A 50 -15.12 8.79 13.16
N SER A 51 -16.27 8.16 12.91
CA SER A 51 -17.36 8.05 13.88
C SER A 51 -16.98 7.22 15.11
N CYS A 52 -16.14 6.20 14.95
CA CYS A 52 -15.68 5.32 16.03
C CYS A 52 -14.54 5.99 16.82
N GLN A 53 -14.90 6.76 17.84
CA GLN A 53 -13.96 7.48 18.69
C GLN A 53 -13.72 6.75 20.02
N THR A 54 -12.45 6.46 20.31
CA THR A 54 -12.02 5.93 21.62
C THR A 54 -10.97 6.87 22.21
N PRO A 55 -11.34 7.76 23.16
CA PRO A 55 -10.42 8.74 23.76
C PRO A 55 -9.20 8.09 24.43
N CYS A 56 -8.09 8.82 24.49
CA CYS A 56 -6.91 8.40 25.25
C CYS A 56 -7.06 8.78 26.74
N THR A 57 -6.89 7.81 27.65
CA THR A 57 -7.00 8.04 29.10
C THR A 57 -5.75 8.66 29.72
N HIS A 58 -4.65 8.78 28.97
CA HIS A 58 -3.33 9.13 29.50
C HIS A 58 -2.84 10.53 29.11
N ASN A 59 -3.62 11.29 28.32
CA ASN A 59 -3.33 12.69 28.07
C ASN A 59 -4.56 13.59 28.33
N PRO A 60 -4.37 14.82 28.83
CA PRO A 60 -5.48 15.70 29.21
C PRO A 60 -6.45 16.05 28.08
N LEU A 61 -6.01 15.92 26.82
CA LEU A 61 -6.79 16.26 25.63
C LEU A 61 -7.58 15.06 25.07
N GLY A 62 -7.33 13.84 25.55
CA GLY A 62 -7.98 12.64 25.04
C GLY A 62 -7.60 12.25 23.61
N VAL A 63 -6.60 12.90 22.99
CA VAL A 63 -6.25 12.74 21.57
C VAL A 63 -5.25 11.61 21.33
N LYS A 64 -5.24 11.07 20.10
CA LYS A 64 -4.27 10.07 19.61
C LYS A 64 -3.68 10.54 18.29
N GLY A 65 -2.46 10.11 17.98
CA GLY A 65 -1.84 10.37 16.68
C GLY A 65 -2.57 9.63 15.55
N CYS A 66 -2.69 10.27 14.39
CA CYS A 66 -3.35 9.70 13.20
C CYS A 66 -2.54 9.92 11.90
N GLY A 67 -1.43 10.66 11.94
CA GLY A 67 -0.68 11.07 10.74
C GLY A 67 -0.27 9.90 9.84
N GLU A 68 0.14 8.78 10.43
CA GLU A 68 0.62 7.60 9.70
C GLU A 68 -0.43 6.49 9.56
N ALA A 69 -1.62 6.66 10.15
CA ALA A 69 -2.61 5.59 10.22
C ALA A 69 -3.03 5.08 8.83
N GLY A 70 -3.16 5.99 7.85
CA GLY A 70 -3.43 5.62 6.46
C GLY A 70 -2.27 4.88 5.80
N ALA A 71 -1.04 5.34 6.01
CA ALA A 71 0.16 4.76 5.41
C ALA A 71 0.49 3.36 5.97
N ILE A 72 0.15 3.09 7.23
CA ILE A 72 0.39 1.79 7.87
C ILE A 72 -0.68 0.77 7.45
N GLY A 73 -1.96 1.16 7.46
CA GLY A 73 -3.06 0.24 7.19
C GLY A 73 -3.26 -0.08 5.70
N SER A 74 -2.92 0.85 4.82
CA SER A 74 -3.19 0.71 3.39
C SER A 74 -2.40 -0.41 2.69
N PRO A 75 -1.06 -0.54 2.86
CA PRO A 75 -0.31 -1.57 2.16
C PRO A 75 -0.81 -3.01 2.39
N PRO A 76 -0.99 -3.48 3.65
CA PRO A 76 -1.48 -4.83 3.87
C PRO A 76 -2.94 -5.00 3.39
N THR A 77 -3.76 -3.95 3.45
CA THR A 77 -5.13 -4.01 2.92
C THR A 77 -5.15 -4.31 1.43
N VAL A 78 -4.30 -3.62 0.65
CA VAL A 78 -4.21 -3.80 -0.80
C VAL A 78 -3.63 -5.17 -1.16
N VAL A 79 -2.53 -5.58 -0.51
CA VAL A 79 -1.92 -6.90 -0.76
C VAL A 79 -2.91 -8.03 -0.45
N ASN A 80 -3.59 -7.96 0.69
CA ASN A 80 -4.59 -8.95 1.07
C ASN A 80 -5.75 -9.01 0.06
N ALA A 81 -6.21 -7.87 -0.47
CA ALA A 81 -7.25 -7.83 -1.48
C ALA A 81 -6.82 -8.53 -2.79
N VAL A 82 -5.55 -8.39 -3.21
CA VAL A 82 -5.03 -9.10 -4.38
C VAL A 82 -4.93 -10.60 -4.12
N VAL A 83 -4.43 -11.01 -2.96
CA VAL A 83 -4.34 -12.43 -2.57
C VAL A 83 -5.73 -13.07 -2.49
N ASP A 84 -6.70 -12.39 -1.88
CA ASP A 84 -8.09 -12.84 -1.78
C ASP A 84 -8.74 -13.01 -3.17
N ALA A 85 -8.48 -12.07 -4.09
CA ALA A 85 -8.97 -12.16 -5.46
C ALA A 85 -8.38 -13.36 -6.22
N LEU A 86 -7.08 -13.65 -6.04
CA LEU A 86 -6.42 -14.79 -6.66
C LEU A 86 -6.95 -16.13 -6.12
N GLN A 87 -7.14 -16.22 -4.81
CA GLN A 87 -7.75 -17.40 -4.17
C GLN A 87 -9.18 -17.62 -4.64
N SER A 88 -9.97 -16.55 -4.74
CA SER A 88 -11.34 -16.59 -5.27
C SER A 88 -11.39 -17.03 -6.74
N ALA A 89 -10.35 -16.74 -7.51
CA ALA A 89 -10.18 -17.19 -8.89
C ALA A 89 -9.63 -18.62 -9.02
N GLY A 90 -9.35 -19.31 -7.91
CA GLY A 90 -8.89 -20.71 -7.89
C GLY A 90 -7.37 -20.88 -7.90
N HIS A 91 -6.60 -19.80 -7.76
CA HIS A 91 -5.14 -19.89 -7.61
C HIS A 91 -4.76 -20.10 -6.14
N ASN A 92 -3.90 -21.08 -5.86
CA ASN A 92 -3.44 -21.37 -4.49
C ASN A 92 -2.29 -20.43 -4.07
N VAL A 93 -2.53 -19.12 -4.14
CA VAL A 93 -1.57 -18.09 -3.75
C VAL A 93 -1.90 -17.61 -2.34
N THR A 94 -0.96 -17.70 -1.42
CA THR A 94 -1.13 -17.26 -0.02
C THR A 94 -0.31 -16.02 0.32
N HIS A 95 0.66 -15.67 -0.51
CA HIS A 95 1.58 -14.55 -0.28
C HIS A 95 2.14 -14.02 -1.61
N ILE A 96 2.30 -12.70 -1.72
CA ILE A 96 3.04 -12.04 -2.80
C ILE A 96 3.85 -10.90 -2.18
N ASP A 97 5.14 -10.82 -2.53
CA ASP A 97 6.00 -9.71 -2.10
C ASP A 97 5.63 -8.40 -2.81
N MET A 98 5.56 -7.32 -2.04
CA MET A 98 5.34 -5.98 -2.57
C MET A 98 6.52 -5.48 -3.42
N PRO A 99 6.26 -4.66 -4.45
CA PRO A 99 4.93 -4.28 -4.93
C PRO A 99 4.23 -5.44 -5.65
N VAL A 100 2.91 -5.54 -5.54
CA VAL A 100 2.07 -6.49 -6.30
C VAL A 100 1.84 -5.98 -7.74
N SER A 101 2.94 -5.78 -8.46
CA SER A 101 2.93 -5.31 -9.85
C SER A 101 2.22 -6.31 -10.77
N PRO A 102 1.69 -5.87 -11.93
CA PRO A 102 1.02 -6.78 -12.87
C PRO A 102 1.87 -7.99 -13.28
N SER A 103 3.19 -7.81 -13.44
CA SER A 103 4.10 -8.91 -13.77
C SER A 103 4.26 -9.93 -12.63
N ARG A 104 4.30 -9.48 -11.37
CA ARG A 104 4.37 -10.37 -10.19
C ARG A 104 3.05 -11.09 -9.95
N VAL A 105 1.93 -10.41 -10.12
CA VAL A 105 0.60 -11.03 -10.06
C VAL A 105 0.46 -12.10 -11.15
N TRP A 106 0.86 -11.79 -12.38
CA TRP A 106 0.88 -12.76 -13.46
C TRP A 106 1.77 -13.97 -13.16
N ALA A 107 2.98 -13.75 -12.64
CA ALA A 107 3.86 -14.84 -12.24
C ALA A 107 3.22 -15.73 -11.15
N ALA A 108 2.59 -15.13 -10.14
CA ALA A 108 1.89 -15.85 -9.08
C ALA A 108 0.67 -16.64 -9.58
N MET A 109 -0.01 -16.18 -10.63
CA MET A 109 -1.11 -16.92 -11.25
C MET A 109 -0.64 -18.18 -12.00
N ASN A 110 0.60 -18.19 -12.48
CA ASN A 110 1.18 -19.24 -13.32
C ASN A 110 2.16 -20.16 -12.57
N SER A 111 2.35 -19.95 -11.27
CA SER A 111 3.17 -20.81 -10.41
C SER A 111 2.44 -22.07 -9.95
#